data_AF-A0A9E5THY5-F1
#
_entry.id   AF-A0A9E5THY5-F1
#
_cell.length_a   1.000
_cell.length_b   1.000
_cell.length_c   1.000
_cell.angle_alpha   90.00
_cell.angle_beta   90.00
_cell.angle_gamma   90.00
#
_symmetry.space_group_name_H-M   'P 1'
#
loop_
_entity.id
_entity.type
_entity.pdbx_description
1 polymer ?
#
loop_
_entity_poly.entity_id
_entity_poly.type
_entity_poly.pdbx_seq_one_letter_code
_entity_poly.pdbx_strand_id
1 'polypeptide(L)'
;HLDVGDLAKALVSESIKAIDEDGAHVIVLGCTGMTGLSQAVREGMAEQGYDAPVVDPLIAAIKLARTMVEMDLTHSKKTYPYPPQKEIVGYDV
;
A
#
# COMPACT_ATOMS: atom_id res chain seq x y z
N HIS A 1 22.80 4.20 6.44
CA HIS A 1 21.84 5.13 5.83
C HIS A 1 21.33 4.41 4.60
N LEU A 2 20.06 3.98 4.55
CA LEU A 2 19.52 3.33 3.36
C LEU A 2 19.33 4.41 2.30
N ASP A 3 20.10 4.33 1.22
CA ASP A 3 19.91 5.19 0.05
C ASP A 3 18.61 4.80 -0.64
N VAL A 4 17.81 5.80 -1.02
CA VAL A 4 16.55 5.62 -1.74
C VAL A 4 16.78 4.86 -3.06
N GLY A 5 17.93 5.09 -3.70
CA GLY A 5 18.33 4.37 -4.92
C GLY A 5 18.56 2.87 -4.68
N ASP A 6 19.16 2.50 -3.55
CA ASP A 6 19.40 1.09 -3.20
C ASP A 6 18.09 0.38 -2.83
N LEU A 7 17.18 1.08 -2.15
CA LEU A 7 15.85 0.56 -1.86
C LEU A 7 15.07 0.29 -3.16
N ALA A 8 15.08 1.22 -4.11
CA ALA A 8 14.37 1.03 -5.39
C ALA A 8 14.89 -0.20 -6.15
N LYS A 9 16.22 -0.39 -6.21
CA LYS A 9 16.83 -1.58 -6.85
C LYS A 9 16.42 -2.88 -6.14
N ALA A 10 16.44 -2.88 -4.81
CA ALA A 10 16.01 -4.04 -4.04
C ALA A 10 14.53 -4.38 -4.31
N LEU A 11 13.66 -3.37 -4.35
CA LEU A 11 12.25 -3.55 -4.67
C LEU A 11 12.03 -4.11 -6.08
N VAL A 12 12.77 -3.64 -7.08
CA VAL A 12 12.70 -4.20 -8.45
C VAL A 12 13.09 -5.67 -8.46
N SER A 13 14.21 -6.02 -7.82
CA SER A 13 14.69 -7.41 -7.73
C SER A 13 13.65 -8.34 -7.08
N GLU A 14 13.11 -7.95 -5.93
CA GLU A 14 12.10 -8.76 -5.23
C GLU A 14 10.76 -8.80 -5.99
N SER A 15 10.41 -7.73 -6.71
CA SER A 15 9.20 -7.72 -7.54
C SER A 15 9.30 -8.69 -8.72
N ILE A 16 10.46 -8.77 -9.36
CA ILE A 16 10.71 -9.72 -10.45
C ILE A 16 10.63 -11.16 -9.93
N LYS A 17 11.27 -11.46 -8.79
CA LYS A 17 11.14 -12.79 -8.16
C LYS A 17 9.70 -13.14 -7.85
N ALA A 18 8.92 -12.20 -7.31
CA ALA A 18 7.50 -12.44 -7.04
C ALA A 18 6.71 -12.77 -8.32
N ILE A 19 7.08 -12.18 -9.47
CA ILE A 19 6.46 -12.54 -10.75
C ILE A 19 6.87 -13.96 -11.18
N ASP A 20 8.16 -14.24 -11.22
CA ASP A 20 8.69 -15.50 -11.76
C ASP A 20 8.39 -16.71 -10.87
N GLU A 21 8.54 -16.55 -9.56
CA GLU A 21 8.48 -17.62 -8.58
C GLU A 21 7.04 -17.83 -8.06
N ASP A 22 6.31 -16.73 -7.82
CA ASP A 22 4.95 -16.78 -7.23
C ASP A 22 3.83 -16.57 -8.24
N GLY A 23 4.15 -16.20 -9.50
CA GLY A 23 3.14 -15.88 -10.51
C GLY A 23 2.38 -14.59 -10.21
N ALA A 24 3.02 -13.62 -9.56
CA ALA A 24 2.39 -12.32 -9.27
C ALA A 24 2.07 -11.57 -10.57
N HIS A 25 0.88 -10.97 -10.62
CA HIS A 25 0.45 -10.11 -11.74
C HIS A 25 0.35 -8.64 -11.34
N VAL A 26 0.52 -8.32 -10.05
CA VAL A 26 0.46 -6.98 -9.46
C VAL A 26 1.40 -6.96 -8.26
N ILE A 27 2.15 -5.86 -8.11
CA ILE A 27 3.00 -5.64 -6.94
C ILE A 27 2.36 -4.58 -6.04
N VAL A 28 2.36 -4.80 -4.74
CA VAL A 28 1.86 -3.85 -3.74
C VAL A 28 2.97 -3.51 -2.77
N LEU A 29 3.34 -2.22 -2.65
CA LEU A 29 4.43 -1.81 -1.77
C LEU A 29 4.03 -2.00 -0.29
N GLY A 30 4.77 -2.84 0.44
CA GLY A 30 4.35 -3.30 1.77
C GLY A 30 4.62 -2.34 2.94
N CYS A 31 5.37 -1.25 2.75
CA CYS A 31 5.74 -0.34 3.83
C CYS A 31 5.53 1.12 3.41
N THR A 32 5.03 1.95 4.33
CA THR A 32 4.86 3.41 4.11
C THR A 32 6.19 4.11 3.82
N GLY A 33 7.32 3.57 4.29
CA GLY A 33 8.66 4.04 3.93
C GLY A 33 9.04 3.88 2.44
N MET A 34 8.23 3.15 1.66
CA MET A 34 8.42 2.94 0.22
C MET A 34 7.50 3.84 -0.63
N THR A 35 6.69 4.70 0.00
CA THR A 35 5.76 5.60 -0.69
C THR A 35 6.48 6.42 -1.75
N GLY A 36 5.88 6.55 -2.93
CA GLY A 36 6.42 7.32 -4.05
C GLY A 36 7.41 6.55 -4.93
N LEU A 37 7.79 5.32 -4.56
CA LEU A 37 8.68 4.48 -5.38
C LEU A 37 7.95 3.64 -6.42
N SER A 38 6.60 3.61 -6.42
CA SER A 38 5.82 2.74 -7.31
C SER A 38 6.13 2.94 -8.79
N GLN A 39 6.35 4.19 -9.22
CA GLN A 39 6.77 4.49 -10.60
C GLN A 39 8.19 3.99 -10.89
N ALA A 40 9.15 4.26 -10.01
CA ALA A 40 10.54 3.84 -10.18
C ALA A 40 10.68 2.30 -10.22
N VAL A 41 9.91 1.59 -9.38
CA VAL A 41 9.89 0.13 -9.38
C VAL A 41 9.28 -0.39 -10.69
N ARG A 42 8.16 0.18 -11.13
CA ARG A 42 7.53 -0.21 -12.41
C ARG A 42 8.47 0.01 -13.60
N GLU A 43 9.14 1.16 -13.65
CA GLU A 43 10.11 1.48 -14.70
C GLU A 43 11.31 0.52 -14.68
N GLY A 44 11.90 0.26 -13.51
CA GLY A 44 13.02 -0.67 -13.38
C GLY A 44 12.67 -2.13 -13.68
N MET A 45 11.42 -2.54 -13.46
CA MET A 45 10.91 -3.84 -13.90
C MET A 45 10.74 -3.89 -15.42
N ALA A 46 10.18 -2.83 -16.02
CA ALA A 46 9.98 -2.74 -17.47
C ALA A 46 11.31 -2.75 -18.24
N GLU A 47 12.36 -2.12 -17.71
CA GLU A 47 13.72 -2.18 -18.26
C GLU A 47 14.28 -3.61 -18.32
N GLN A 48 13.78 -4.51 -17.47
CA GLN A 48 14.17 -5.92 -17.42
C GLN A 48 13.19 -6.86 -18.14
N GLY A 49 12.19 -6.30 -18.85
CA GLY A 49 11.22 -7.07 -19.62
C GLY A 49 9.99 -7.55 -18.83
N TYR A 50 9.78 -7.03 -17.62
CA TYR A 50 8.62 -7.35 -16.79
C TYR A 50 7.59 -6.23 -16.84
N ASP A 51 6.33 -6.59 -17.09
CA ASP A 51 5.21 -5.65 -17.07
C ASP A 51 4.17 -6.08 -16.02
N ALA A 52 4.08 -5.30 -14.94
CA ALA A 52 3.06 -5.45 -13.93
C ALA A 52 2.77 -4.10 -13.27
N PRO A 53 1.51 -3.79 -12.93
CA PRO A 53 1.20 -2.60 -12.15
C PRO A 53 1.81 -2.69 -10.74
N VAL A 54 2.30 -1.55 -10.27
CA VAL A 54 2.81 -1.38 -8.90
C VAL A 54 1.88 -0.42 -8.15
N VAL A 55 1.25 -0.90 -7.09
CA VAL A 55 0.33 -0.13 -6.25
C VAL A 55 1.09 0.45 -5.06
N ASP A 56 1.00 1.76 -4.92
CA ASP A 56 1.33 2.47 -3.68
C ASP A 56 0.08 2.51 -2.77
N PRO A 57 0.07 1.77 -1.63
CA PRO A 57 -1.12 1.70 -0.80
C PRO A 57 -1.51 3.01 -0.14
N LEU A 58 -0.55 3.92 0.14
CA LEU A 58 -0.87 5.20 0.77
C LEU A 58 -1.69 6.06 -0.20
N ILE A 59 -1.23 6.18 -1.44
CA ILE A 59 -1.93 6.94 -2.47
C ILE A 59 -3.28 6.29 -2.80
N ALA A 60 -3.33 4.96 -2.88
CA ALA A 60 -4.57 4.24 -3.11
C ALA A 60 -5.60 4.48 -1.98
N ALA A 61 -5.17 4.41 -0.72
CA ALA A 61 -6.03 4.63 0.44
C ALA A 61 -6.61 6.06 0.47
N ILE A 62 -5.79 7.08 0.18
CA ILE A 62 -6.24 8.47 0.12
C ILE A 62 -7.30 8.65 -0.97
N LYS A 63 -7.06 8.10 -2.16
CA LYS A 63 -8.02 8.17 -3.27
C LYS A 63 -9.33 7.46 -2.92
N LEU A 64 -9.25 6.27 -2.32
CA LEU A 64 -10.43 5.52 -1.88
C LEU A 64 -11.24 6.29 -0.83
N ALA A 65 -10.57 6.85 0.19
CA ALA A 65 -11.21 7.65 1.22
C ALA A 65 -11.93 8.88 0.64
N ARG A 66 -11.30 9.56 -0.34
CA ARG A 66 -11.93 10.67 -1.06
C ARG A 66 -13.20 10.21 -1.80
N THR A 67 -13.13 9.11 -2.54
CA THR A 67 -14.30 8.58 -3.26
C THR A 67 -15.44 8.24 -2.29
N MET A 68 -15.14 7.67 -1.12
CA MET A 68 -16.16 7.42 -0.09
C MET A 68 -16.84 8.70 0.40
N VAL A 69 -16.07 9.76 0.64
CA VAL A 69 -16.61 11.08 1.05
C VAL A 69 -17.46 11.70 -0.07
N GLU A 70 -16.99 11.64 -1.33
CA GLU A 70 -17.73 12.19 -2.49
C GLU A 70 -19.06 11.46 -2.73
N MET A 71 -19.17 10.19 -2.33
CA MET A 71 -20.40 9.39 -2.41
C MET A 71 -21.30 9.49 -1.16
N ASP A 72 -20.93 10.30 -0.16
CA ASP A 72 -21.60 10.37 1.15
C ASP A 72 -21.72 9.00 1.86
N LEU A 73 -20.70 8.14 1.70
CA LEU A 73 -20.66 6.82 2.30
C LEU A 73 -19.83 6.83 3.59
N THR A 74 -20.34 6.13 4.61
CA THR A 74 -19.65 5.89 5.88
C THR A 74 -19.75 4.41 6.28
N HIS A 75 -18.95 3.97 7.25
CA HIS A 75 -19.04 2.61 7.75
C HIS A 75 -20.39 2.37 8.45
N SER A 76 -20.98 1.19 8.25
CA SER A 76 -22.21 0.79 8.93
C SER A 76 -22.01 0.73 10.44
N LYS A 77 -22.82 1.48 11.21
CA LYS A 77 -22.84 1.39 12.69
C LYS A 77 -23.46 0.10 13.21
N LYS A 78 -24.11 -0.70 12.36
CA LYS A 78 -24.56 -2.05 12.71
C LYS A 78 -23.40 -3.05 12.70
N THR A 79 -22.48 -2.92 11.75
CA THR A 79 -21.28 -3.79 11.65
C THR A 79 -20.14 -3.30 12.54
N TYR A 80 -19.94 -1.97 12.58
CA TYR A 80 -18.91 -1.28 13.36
C TYR A 80 -19.58 -0.27 14.30
N PRO A 81 -20.25 -0.75 15.38
CA PRO A 81 -20.86 0.12 16.36
C PRO A 81 -19.82 0.91 17.14
N TYR A 82 -20.27 1.94 17.87
CA TYR A 82 -19.42 2.55 18.88
C TYR A 82 -19.00 1.50 19.93
N PRO A 83 -17.79 1.62 20.51
CA PRO A 83 -17.39 0.79 21.63
C PRO A 83 -18.45 0.83 22.74
N PRO A 84 -18.74 -0.30 23.40
CA PRO A 84 -19.69 -0.31 24.51
C PRO A 84 -19.18 0.57 25.65
N GLN A 85 -20.10 1.17 26.40
CA GLN A 85 -19.74 1.92 27.60
C GLN A 85 -19.15 0.97 28.65
N LYS A 86 -17.87 1.17 28.95
CA LYS A 86 -17.10 0.46 29.98
C LYS A 86 -15.96 1.35 30.46
N GLU A 87 -15.43 1.04 31.64
CA GLU A 87 -14.21 1.69 32.13
C GLU A 87 -13.05 1.42 31.16
N ILE A 88 -12.32 2.48 30.77
CA ILE A 88 -11.12 2.39 29.95
C ILE A 88 -9.93 2.63 30.88
N VAL A 89 -9.14 1.58 31.12
CA VAL A 89 -7.98 1.61 32.01
C VAL A 89 -6.72 1.78 31.17
N GLY A 90 -5.77 2.61 31.63
CA GLY A 90 -4.45 2.79 31.01
C GLY A 90 -4.40 3.83 29.88
N TYR A 91 -5.49 4.53 29.63
CA TYR A 91 -5.54 5.68 28.72
C TYR A 91 -6.33 6.80 29.40
N ASP A 92 -5.81 8.02 29.37
CA ASP A 92 -6.59 9.20 29.71
C ASP A 92 -7.55 9.48 28.54
N VAL A 93 -8.82 9.11 28.71
CA VAL A 93 -9.90 9.35 27.74
C VAL A 93 -10.75 10.55 28.10
#